data_AF-A0A1W1HE26-F1
#
_entry.id   AF-A0A1W1HE26-F1
#
_cell.length_a   1.000
_cell.length_b   1.000
_cell.length_c   1.000
_cell.angle_alpha   90.00
_cell.angle_beta   90.00
_cell.angle_gamma   90.00
#
_symmetry.space_group_name_H-M   'P 1'
#
loop_
_entity.id
_entity.type
_entity.pdbx_description
1 polymer ?
#
loop_
_entity_poly.entity_id
_entity_poly.type
_entity_poly.pdbx_seq_one_letter_code
_entity_poly.pdbx_strand_id
1 'polypeptide(L)' 'MVSTMAGVLDHAETVVIGNNSSEFKDIVSQVGDGQVVVDLVRGVNGMKSGEGYDGICW' A
#
# COMPACT_ATOMS: atom_id res chain seq x y z
N MET A 1 -14.48 -8.93 10.02
CA MET A 1 -13.88 -7.58 10.15
C MET A 1 -12.58 -7.72 10.89
N VAL A 2 -11.46 -7.37 10.26
CA VAL A 2 -10.16 -7.26 10.94
C VAL A 2 -10.00 -5.85 11.48
N SER A 3 -9.35 -5.70 12.64
CA SER A 3 -9.22 -4.43 13.36
C SER A 3 -7.79 -3.88 13.38
N THR A 4 -6.86 -4.57 12.72
CA THR A 4 -5.43 -4.23 12.72
C THR A 4 -4.89 -4.19 11.30
N MET A 5 -3.89 -3.34 11.08
CA MET A 5 -3.17 -3.26 9.80
C MET A 5 -2.60 -4.62 9.40
N ALA A 6 -1.92 -5.29 10.33
CA ALA A 6 -1.36 -6.62 10.10
C ALA A 6 -2.40 -7.65 9.65
N GLY A 7 -3.61 -7.64 10.24
CA GLY A 7 -4.68 -8.54 9.81
C GLY A 7 -5.24 -8.23 8.43
N VAL A 8 -5.17 -6.99 7.97
CA VAL A 8 -5.50 -6.62 6.59
C VAL A 8 -4.42 -7.14 5.64
N LEU A 9 -3.14 -6.88 5.96
CA LEU A 9 -2.00 -7.25 5.14
C LEU A 9 -1.83 -8.77 5.01
N ASP A 10 -2.13 -9.56 6.04
CA ASP A 10 -2.04 -11.02 6.00
C ASP A 10 -3.06 -11.65 5.03
N HIS A 11 -4.19 -10.97 4.79
CA HIS A 11 -5.27 -11.49 3.95
C HIS A 11 -5.28 -10.92 2.53
N ALA A 12 -4.89 -9.65 2.36
CA ALA A 12 -5.11 -8.94 1.12
C ALA A 12 -4.04 -9.25 0.06
N GLU A 13 -4.44 -9.57 -1.16
CA GLU A 13 -3.48 -9.62 -2.30
C GLU A 13 -3.24 -8.22 -2.89
N THR A 14 -4.20 -7.32 -2.74
CA THR A 14 -4.12 -5.94 -3.23
C THR A 14 -4.49 -4.96 -2.12
N VAL A 15 -3.63 -3.98 -1.87
CA VAL A 15 -3.76 -2.96 -0.84
C VAL A 15 -3.97 -1.60 -1.51
N VAL A 16 -5.10 -0.95 -1.25
CA VAL A 16 -5.41 0.37 -1.83
C VAL A 16 -5.27 1.47 -0.77
N ILE A 17 -4.41 2.45 -1.04
CA ILE A 17 -4.23 3.63 -0.18
C ILE A 17 -5.25 4.68 -0.61
N GLY A 18 -6.31 4.84 0.20
CA GLY A 18 -7.42 5.77 -0.09
C GLY A 18 -7.31 7.15 0.55
N ASN A 19 -6.36 7.37 1.46
CA ASN A 19 -6.13 8.67 2.11
C ASN A 19 -4.66 8.81 2.52
N ASN A 20 -4.22 10.05 2.83
CA ASN A 20 -2.82 10.36 3.12
C ASN A 20 -2.48 10.27 4.63
N SER A 21 -3.01 9.26 5.32
CA SER A 21 -2.65 8.99 6.72
C SER A 21 -1.16 8.69 6.83
N SER A 22 -0.51 9.20 7.88
CA SER A 22 0.91 8.97 8.13
C SER A 22 1.26 7.50 8.33
N GLU A 23 0.30 6.68 8.73
CA GLU A 23 0.49 5.24 8.96
C GLU A 23 0.79 4.45 7.67
N PHE A 24 0.46 5.00 6.49
CA PHE A 24 0.69 4.34 5.20
C PHE A 24 2.00 4.71 4.53
N LYS A 25 2.76 5.67 5.08
CA LYS A 25 4.00 6.16 4.45
C LYS A 25 5.04 5.07 4.24
N ASP A 26 5.05 4.08 5.13
CA ASP A 26 5.96 2.94 5.11
C ASP A 26 5.23 1.63 4.79
N ILE A 27 4.08 1.67 4.09
CA ILE A 27 3.31 0.45 3.79
C ILE A 27 4.08 -0.50 2.86
N VAL A 28 4.93 0.03 1.99
CA VAL A 28 5.70 -0.75 1.01
C VAL A 28 6.74 -1.66 1.69
N SER A 29 7.20 -1.32 2.90
CA SER A 29 8.11 -2.18 3.67
C SER A 29 7.37 -3.27 4.47
N GLN A 30 6.03 -3.23 4.49
CA GLN A 30 5.19 -4.14 5.26
C GLN A 30 4.44 -5.15 4.38
N VAL A 31 4.25 -4.84 3.10
CA VAL A 31 3.69 -5.78 2.14
C VAL A 31 4.70 -6.88 1.82
N GLY A 32 4.22 -8.12 1.77
CA GLY A 32 4.99 -9.30 1.39
C GLY A 32 5.01 -9.56 -0.11
N ASP A 33 5.74 -10.61 -0.48
CA ASP A 33 5.88 -11.02 -1.88
C ASP A 33 4.53 -11.36 -2.51
N GLY A 34 4.29 -10.86 -3.72
CA GLY A 34 3.06 -11.09 -4.49
C GLY A 34 1.90 -10.17 -4.15
N GLN A 35 2.01 -9.34 -3.11
CA GLN A 35 1.02 -8.29 -2.86
C GLN A 35 1.28 -7.07 -3.75
N VAL A 36 0.19 -6.40 -4.16
CA VAL A 36 0.25 -5.18 -4.96
C VAL A 36 -0.32 -4.00 -4.16
N VAL A 37 0.42 -2.89 -4.14
CA VAL A 37 -0.04 -1.62 -3.55
C VAL A 37 -0.56 -0.70 -4.65
N VAL A 38 -1.75 -0.14 -4.47
CA VAL A 38 -2.33 0.90 -5.34
C VAL A 38 -2.44 2.19 -4.53
N ASP A 39 -1.65 3.20 -4.88
CA ASP A 39 -1.63 4.50 -4.20
C ASP A 39 -2.43 5.54 -4.98
N LEU A 40 -3.61 5.90 -4.45
CA LEU A 40 -4.51 6.89 -5.05
C LEU A 40 -4.24 8.32 -4.59
N VAL A 41 -3.35 8.53 -3.61
CA VAL A 41 -3.21 9.80 -2.89
C VAL A 41 -1.78 10.31 -2.77
N ARG A 42 -0.80 9.58 -3.32
CA ARG A 42 0.63 9.88 -3.14
C ARG A 42 1.03 9.84 -1.67
N GLY A 43 0.55 8.82 -0.97
CA GLY A 43 0.86 8.56 0.43
C GLY A 43 2.30 8.10 0.65
N VAL A 44 2.90 7.42 -0.36
CA VAL A 44 4.28 6.97 -0.29
C VAL A 44 5.19 7.88 -1.12
N ASN A 45 6.11 8.57 -0.44
CA ASN A 45 7.00 9.54 -1.09
C ASN A 45 8.17 8.86 -1.82
N GLY A 46 8.53 9.39 -2.98
CA GLY A 46 9.73 8.96 -3.72
C GLY A 46 9.57 7.65 -4.49
N MET A 47 8.41 7.01 -4.41
CA MET A 47 8.07 5.83 -5.20
C MET A 47 7.63 6.23 -6.62
N LYS A 48 7.96 5.35 -7.58
CA LYS A 48 7.43 5.35 -8.95
C LYS A 48 6.72 4.03 -9.18
N SER A 49 5.77 4.01 -10.10
CA SER A 49 5.10 2.77 -10.49
C SER A 49 6.09 1.73 -10.99
N GLY A 50 5.90 0.49 -10.56
CA GLY A 50 6.79 -0.64 -10.82
C GLY A 50 6.19 -1.95 -10.31
N GLU A 51 6.99 -3.02 -10.27
CA GLU A 51 6.52 -4.29 -9.74
C GLU A 51 6.09 -4.15 -8.27
N GLY A 52 4.84 -4.53 -7.98
CA GLY A 52 4.27 -4.51 -6.63
C GLY A 52 3.75 -3.15 -6.14
N TYR A 53 3.93 -2.06 -6.91
CA TYR A 53 3.44 -0.73 -6.54
C TYR A 53 2.96 0.05 -7.77
N ASP A 54 1.71 0.49 -7.75
CA ASP A 54 1.08 1.29 -8.79
C ASP A 54 0.54 2.60 -8.20
N GLY A 55 1.14 3.72 -8.61
CA GLY A 55 0.64 5.05 -8.29
C GLY A 55 -0.33 5.50 -9.37
N ILE A 56 -1.48 6.09 -8.99
CA ILE A 56 -2.57 6.44 -9.93
C ILE A 56 -2.12 7.20 -11.19
N CYS A 57 -0.99 7.92 -11.16
CA CYS A 57 -0.39 8.60 -12.32
C CYS A 57 1.17 8.73 -12.31
N TRP A 58 1.97 7.89 -11.63
CA TRP A 58 3.44 8.10 -11.53
C TRP A 58 4.30 6.88 -11.19
#